data_AF-A8V068-F1
#
_entry.id   AF-A8V068-F1
#
_cell.length_a   1.000
_cell.length_b   1.000
_cell.length_c   1.000
_cell.angle_alpha   90.00
_cell.angle_beta   90.00
_cell.angle_gamma   90.00
#
_symmetry.space_group_name_H-M   'P 1'
#
loop_
_entity.id
_entity.type
_entity.pdbx_description
1 polymer ?
#
loop_
_entity_poly.entity_id
_entity_poly.type
_entity_poly.pdbx_seq_one_letter_code
_entity_poly.pdbx_strand_id
1 'polypeptide(L)' 'MDLSKIPAGKNPPEDIYVVIEIPQGSSIKYEVDKESGAVFVDRFL' A
#
# COMPACT_ATOMS: atom_id res chain seq x y z
N MET A 1 -6.26 -6.90 5.46
CA MET A 1 -7.07 -6.22 4.42
C MET A 1 -7.13 -7.14 3.21
N ASP A 2 -8.28 -7.42 2.62
CA ASP A 2 -8.33 -8.26 1.41
C ASP A 2 -8.06 -7.40 0.16
N LEU A 3 -6.78 -7.33 -0.23
CA LEU A 3 -6.33 -6.51 -1.37
C LEU A 3 -6.93 -6.99 -2.70
N SER A 4 -7.34 -8.25 -2.81
CA SER A 4 -7.95 -8.79 -4.03
C SER A 4 -9.29 -8.14 -4.36
N LYS A 5 -9.95 -7.53 -3.37
CA LYS A 5 -11.22 -6.81 -3.51
C LYS A 5 -11.04 -5.35 -3.95
N ILE A 6 -9.81 -4.85 -4.03
CA ILE A 6 -9.50 -3.48 -4.44
C ILE A 6 -9.09 -3.51 -5.92
N PRO A 7 -9.91 -2.99 -6.85
CA PRO A 7 -9.52 -2.92 -8.25
C PRO A 7 -8.37 -1.91 -8.43
N ALA A 8 -7.70 -1.93 -9.57
CA ALA A 8 -6.58 -1.01 -9.84
C ALA A 8 -6.99 0.48 -9.87
N GLY A 9 -8.29 0.79 -10.04
CA GLY A 9 -8.79 2.16 -10.11
C GLY A 9 -10.23 2.23 -10.62
N LYS A 10 -10.76 3.46 -10.74
CA LYS A 10 -12.07 3.70 -11.37
C LYS A 10 -11.99 3.71 -12.90
N ASN A 11 -10.92 4.30 -13.44
CA ASN A 11 -10.68 4.38 -14.88
C ASN A 11 -9.16 4.37 -15.16
N PRO A 12 -8.47 3.23 -15.02
CA PRO A 12 -7.05 3.15 -15.32
C PRO A 12 -6.79 3.30 -16.84
N PRO A 13 -5.73 4.03 -17.25
CA PRO A 13 -4.66 4.59 -16.40
C PRO A 13 -4.94 5.99 -15.81
N GLU A 14 -6.05 6.65 -16.13
CA GLU A 14 -6.31 8.05 -15.76
C GLU A 14 -6.73 8.25 -14.29
N ASP A 15 -7.40 7.26 -13.68
CA ASP A 15 -7.83 7.25 -12.27
C ASP A 15 -7.52 5.87 -11.65
N ILE A 16 -6.54 5.84 -10.74
CA ILE A 16 -6.02 4.65 -10.06
C ILE A 16 -6.14 4.74 -8.54
N TYR A 17 -6.28 3.59 -7.90
CA TYR A 17 -6.18 3.45 -6.45
C TYR A 17 -4.75 3.08 -6.06
N VAL A 18 -4.26 3.70 -4.99
CA VAL A 18 -2.90 3.47 -4.49
C VAL A 18 -2.96 3.09 -3.02
N VAL A 19 -2.23 2.04 -2.65
CA VAL A 19 -2.01 1.68 -1.25
C VAL A 19 -0.80 2.45 -0.75
N ILE A 20 -1.01 3.32 0.24
CA ILE A 20 0.07 4.15 0.78
C ILE A 20 0.84 3.34 1.83
N GLU A 21 2.08 2.97 1.50
CA GLU A 21 2.98 2.26 2.41
C GLU A 21 3.80 3.23 3.28
N ILE A 22 4.21 4.37 2.73
CA ILE A 22 5.04 5.35 3.44
C ILE A 22 4.37 6.72 3.34
N PRO A 23 3.77 7.22 4.43
CA PRO A 23 3.24 8.59 4.47
C PRO A 23 4.36 9.61 4.30
N GLN A 24 4.04 10.75 3.70
CA GLN A 24 4.97 11.87 3.57
C GLN A 24 5.54 12.25 4.95
N GLY A 25 6.87 12.30 5.06
CA GLY A 25 7.57 12.65 6.30
C GLY A 25 7.86 11.48 7.25
N SER A 26 7.47 10.25 6.91
CA SER A 26 7.85 9.07 7.69
C SER A 26 9.34 8.73 7.51
N SER A 27 10.05 8.49 8.61
CA SER A 27 11.40 7.87 8.62
C SER A 27 11.33 6.34 8.72
N ILE A 28 10.14 5.76 8.71
CA ILE A 28 9.94 4.31 8.79
C ILE A 28 9.44 3.83 7.42
N LYS A 29 10.13 2.85 6.87
CA LYS A 29 9.69 2.11 5.69
C LYS A 29 8.77 0.99 6.13
N TYR A 30 7.52 1.07 5.70
CA TYR A 30 6.58 -0.03 5.84
C TYR A 30 6.39 -0.74 4.50
N GLU A 31 5.92 -1.98 4.57
CA GLU A 31 5.51 -2.78 3.41
C GLU A 31 4.21 -3.52 3.71
N VAL A 32 3.36 -3.65 2.71
CA VAL A 32 2.15 -4.47 2.79
C VAL A 32 2.50 -5.91 2.39
N ASP A 33 2.29 -6.84 3.31
CA ASP A 33 2.33 -8.26 2.98
C ASP A 33 1.04 -8.67 2.26
N LYS A 34 1.18 -9.25 1.06
CA LYS A 34 0.03 -9.57 0.19
C LYS A 34 -0.80 -10.74 0.69
N GLU A 35 -0.18 -11.70 1.37
CA GLU A 35 -0.87 -12.90 1.85
C GLU A 35 -1.74 -12.60 3.07
N SER A 36 -1.20 -11.90 4.07
CA SER A 36 -1.93 -11.50 5.26
C SER A 36 -2.76 -10.22 5.07
N GLY A 37 -2.36 -9.36 4.12
CA GLY A 37 -2.93 -8.03 3.95
C GLY A 37 -2.67 -7.11 5.14
N ALA A 38 -1.61 -7.37 5.91
CA ALA A 38 -1.15 -6.54 7.02
C ALA A 38 0.07 -5.70 6.60
N VAL A 39 0.34 -4.64 7.37
CA VAL A 39 1.50 -3.75 7.16
C VAL A 39 2.59 -4.13 8.15
N PHE A 40 3.81 -4.31 7.65
CA PHE A 40 4.99 -4.62 8.45
C PHE A 40 6.01 -3.48 8.36
N VAL A 41 6.80 -3.32 9.43
CA VAL A 41 7.97 -2.45 9.39
C VAL A 41 9.10 -3.21 8.71
N ASP A 42 9.60 -2.68 7.60
CA ASP A 42 10.82 -3.19 6.97
C ASP A 42 12.05 -2.65 7.71
N ARG A 43 12.16 -1.32 7.86
CA ARG A 43 13.28 -0.68 8.56
C ARG A 43 13.03 0.76 8.98
N PHE A 44 13.91 1.25 9.85
CA PHE A 44 14.06 2.66 10.23
C PHE A 44 15.17 3.29 9.38
N LEU A 45 14.95 4.54 8.92
CA LEU A 45 15.89 5.36 8.16
C LEU A 45 16.72 6.29 9.06
#